data_AF-A0A4R1JNX7-F1
#
_entry.id   AF-A0A4R1JNX7-F1
#
_cell.length_a   1.000
_cell.length_b   1.000
_cell.length_c   1.000
_cell.angle_alpha   90.00
_cell.angle_beta   90.00
_cell.angle_gamma   90.00
#
_symmetry.space_group_name_H-M   'P 1'
#
loop_
_entity.id
_entity.type
_entity.pdbx_description
1 polymer ?
#
loop_
_entity_poly.entity_id
_entity_poly.type
_entity_poly.pdbx_seq_one_letter_code
_entity_poly.pdbx_strand_id
1 'polypeptide(L)'
;METNFFKSILALQVAGNWKINIAKEETDKLIVSVLFFNDAIGDDARKKVPPILLKGTAEELDSGFFQAIAEPVQDTAKLFANMEQFLKEKEQAKVSSQMEKDNILKRDKEKSELQKQYESAMKKAEELETAGKFKEAWMKVPQADLYPEYKDIIHARKAELSDKFPVDLFNDPNTDEPC
;
A
#
# COMPACT_ATOMS: atom_id res chain seq x y z
N MET A 1 -45.03 31.84 15.60
CA MET A 1 -43.85 31.99 14.73
C MET A 1 -43.25 30.62 14.54
N GLU A 2 -43.10 30.14 13.31
CA GLU A 2 -42.42 28.86 13.06
C GLU A 2 -40.93 28.98 13.41
N THR A 3 -40.46 28.16 14.35
CA THR A 3 -39.05 28.06 14.71
C THR A 3 -38.33 27.13 13.71
N ASN A 4 -37.49 27.70 12.85
CA ASN A 4 -36.82 26.97 11.75
C ASN A 4 -35.50 26.29 12.17
N PHE A 5 -35.37 25.86 13.43
CA PHE A 5 -34.12 25.37 14.01
C PHE A 5 -33.44 24.27 13.16
N PHE A 6 -34.15 23.20 12.83
CA PHE A 6 -33.58 22.09 12.05
C PHE A 6 -33.29 22.47 10.59
N LYS A 7 -34.05 23.41 10.01
CA LYS A 7 -33.75 23.94 8.66
C LYS A 7 -32.45 24.73 8.68
N SER A 8 -32.20 25.50 9.72
CA SER A 8 -30.93 26.22 9.91
C SER A 8 -29.74 25.26 10.07
N ILE A 9 -29.91 24.12 10.77
CA ILE A 9 -28.87 23.08 10.81
C ILE A 9 -28.57 22.55 9.41
N LEU A 10 -29.60 22.24 8.61
CA LEU A 10 -29.40 21.76 7.24
C LEU A 10 -28.76 22.81 6.33
N ALA A 11 -29.05 24.09 6.55
CA ALA A 11 -28.47 25.20 5.79
C ALA A 11 -26.95 25.36 6.01
N LEU A 12 -26.41 24.84 7.13
CA LEU A 12 -24.96 24.82 7.36
C LEU A 12 -24.22 23.84 6.44
N GLN A 13 -24.93 22.88 5.83
CA GLN A 13 -24.39 21.88 4.90
C GLN A 13 -23.19 21.09 5.46
N VAL A 14 -23.15 20.87 6.77
CA VAL A 14 -22.12 20.07 7.45
C VAL A 14 -22.66 18.69 7.84
N ALA A 15 -21.88 17.65 7.57
CA ALA A 15 -22.19 16.28 7.97
C ALA A 15 -21.45 15.93 9.28
N GLY A 16 -22.20 15.58 10.31
CA GLY A 16 -21.64 15.19 11.60
C GLY A 16 -22.69 15.14 12.69
N ASN A 17 -22.24 14.77 13.88
CA ASN A 17 -23.04 14.67 15.08
C ASN A 17 -22.97 15.94 15.91
N TRP A 18 -24.09 16.24 16.57
CA TRP A 18 -24.25 17.43 17.40
C TRP A 18 -24.60 17.04 18.83
N LYS A 19 -23.98 17.70 19.79
CA LYS A 19 -24.37 17.68 21.20
C LYS A 19 -24.64 19.11 21.63
N ILE A 20 -25.90 19.40 21.96
CA ILE A 20 -26.32 20.71 22.46
C ILE A 20 -26.82 20.52 23.88
N ASN A 21 -26.23 21.25 24.81
CA ASN A 21 -26.64 21.28 26.21
C ASN A 21 -27.10 22.71 26.53
N ILE A 22 -28.27 22.82 27.17
CA ILE A 22 -28.85 24.10 27.56
C ILE A 22 -29.03 24.06 29.07
N ALA A 23 -28.36 24.99 29.77
CA ALA A 23 -28.54 25.22 31.19
C ALA A 23 -29.23 26.57 31.40
N LYS A 24 -30.23 26.60 32.27
CA LYS A 24 -30.88 27.84 32.70
C LYS A 24 -30.23 28.34 33.99
N GLU A 25 -29.80 29.59 34.00
CA GLU A 25 -29.28 30.30 35.17
C GLU A 25 -30.40 31.15 35.82
N GLU A 26 -30.13 31.87 36.90
CA GLU A 26 -31.11 32.73 37.56
C GLU A 26 -31.47 33.97 36.71
N THR A 27 -32.77 34.30 36.71
CA THR A 27 -33.45 35.45 36.06
C THR A 27 -33.14 35.65 34.56
N ASP A 28 -33.62 34.71 33.74
CA ASP A 28 -33.73 34.80 32.26
C ASP A 28 -32.45 34.69 31.42
N LYS A 29 -31.38 34.12 31.98
CA LYS A 29 -30.20 33.76 31.20
C LYS A 29 -30.11 32.26 30.92
N LEU A 30 -29.70 31.94 29.70
CA LEU A 30 -29.41 30.59 29.24
C LEU A 30 -27.93 30.48 28.89
N ILE A 31 -27.34 29.34 29.24
CA ILE A 31 -26.00 28.93 28.82
C ILE A 31 -26.19 27.77 27.86
N VAL A 32 -25.76 27.94 26.61
CA VAL A 32 -25.85 26.92 25.57
C VAL A 32 -24.45 26.46 25.20
N SER A 33 -24.20 25.17 25.38
CA SER A 33 -22.97 24.51 24.96
C SER A 33 -23.24 23.68 23.71
N VAL A 34 -22.50 23.94 22.64
CA VAL A 34 -22.64 23.27 21.34
C VAL A 34 -21.34 22.58 20.99
N LEU A 35 -21.40 21.26 20.82
CA LEU A 35 -20.28 20.46 20.37
C LEU A 35 -20.65 19.76 19.05
N PHE A 36 -19.92 20.08 17.99
CA PHE A 36 -19.97 19.38 16.72
C PHE A 36 -18.82 18.37 16.65
N PHE A 37 -19.11 17.12 16.26
CA PHE A 37 -18.13 16.04 16.19
C PHE A 37 -18.47 15.03 15.08
N ASN A 38 -17.48 14.29 14.60
CA ASN A 38 -17.67 13.19 13.65
C ASN A 38 -17.10 11.90 14.24
N ASP A 39 -17.86 10.80 14.23
CA ASP A 39 -17.42 9.50 14.76
C ASP A 39 -16.35 8.82 13.89
N ALA A 40 -16.18 9.27 12.63
CA ALA A 40 -15.08 8.84 11.77
C ALA A 40 -13.71 9.23 12.34
N ILE A 41 -13.68 10.17 13.27
CA ILE A 41 -12.46 10.67 13.90
C ILE A 41 -12.39 10.09 15.29
N GLY A 42 -11.29 9.39 15.56
CA GLY A 42 -11.08 8.69 16.82
C GLY A 42 -11.33 9.57 18.05
N ASP A 43 -11.76 8.93 19.14
CA ASP A 43 -12.25 9.58 20.37
C ASP A 43 -11.23 10.58 20.97
N ASP A 44 -9.93 10.41 20.70
CA ASP A 44 -8.87 11.32 21.14
C ASP A 44 -8.93 12.71 20.52
N ALA A 45 -9.34 12.83 19.26
CA ALA A 45 -9.45 14.12 18.59
C ALA A 45 -10.76 14.82 18.97
N ARG A 46 -11.84 14.04 19.18
CA ARG A 46 -13.11 14.55 19.72
C ARG A 46 -12.93 15.22 21.09
N LYS A 47 -12.11 14.65 21.98
CA LYS A 47 -11.84 15.20 23.32
C LYS A 47 -11.05 16.52 23.29
N LYS A 48 -10.36 16.81 22.20
CA LYS A 48 -9.53 18.02 22.05
C LYS A 48 -10.30 19.21 21.51
N VAL A 49 -11.43 18.98 20.84
CA VAL A 49 -12.26 20.06 20.32
C VAL A 49 -13.11 20.61 21.46
N PRO A 50 -12.90 21.88 21.88
CA PRO A 50 -13.71 22.48 22.93
C PRO A 50 -15.13 22.73 22.42
N PRO A 51 -16.16 22.63 23.27
CA PRO A 51 -17.51 23.04 22.92
C PRO A 51 -17.59 24.57 22.79
N ILE A 52 -18.44 25.03 21.89
CA ILE A 52 -18.81 26.44 21.75
C ILE A 52 -19.76 26.78 22.88
N LEU A 53 -19.42 27.79 23.69
CA LEU A 53 -20.25 28.23 24.80
C LEU A 53 -20.88 29.59 24.48
N LEU A 54 -22.20 29.64 24.48
CA LEU A 54 -22.99 30.85 24.30
C LEU A 54 -23.75 31.17 25.59
N LYS A 55 -23.90 32.44 25.90
CA LYS A 55 -24.67 32.93 27.05
C LYS A 55 -25.51 34.12 26.61
N GLY A 56 -26.78 34.14 26.96
CA GLY A 56 -27.67 35.24 26.61
C GLY A 56 -29.10 35.00 27.09
N THR A 57 -29.97 35.96 26.80
CA THR A 57 -31.42 35.76 26.96
C THR A 57 -31.96 34.84 25.86
N ALA A 58 -33.19 34.36 26.00
CA ALA A 58 -33.84 33.56 24.96
C ALA A 58 -33.90 34.31 23.61
N GLU A 59 -34.18 35.62 23.64
CA GLU A 59 -34.32 36.45 22.43
C GLU A 59 -32.99 36.66 21.69
N GLU A 60 -31.90 36.89 22.44
CA GLU A 60 -30.55 37.02 21.89
C GLU A 60 -30.09 35.70 21.25
N LEU A 61 -30.37 34.58 21.91
CA LEU A 61 -30.02 33.26 21.39
C LEU A 61 -30.88 32.91 20.18
N ASP A 62 -32.19 33.14 20.19
CA ASP A 62 -33.05 32.80 19.05
C ASP A 62 -32.65 33.55 17.77
N SER A 63 -32.21 34.81 17.89
CA SER A 63 -31.80 35.64 16.76
C SER A 63 -30.34 35.43 16.34
N GLY A 64 -29.44 35.23 17.31
CA GLY A 64 -27.99 35.21 17.08
C GLY A 64 -27.34 33.82 17.09
N PHE A 65 -28.01 32.78 17.58
CA PHE A 65 -27.40 31.46 17.82
C PHE A 65 -26.71 30.90 16.56
N PHE A 66 -27.44 30.77 15.45
CA PHE A 66 -26.88 30.19 14.22
C PHE A 66 -25.80 31.07 13.59
N GLN A 67 -25.87 32.38 13.75
CA GLN A 67 -24.80 33.29 13.29
C GLN A 67 -23.52 33.05 14.08
N ALA A 68 -23.63 32.88 15.40
CA ALA A 68 -22.49 32.65 16.29
C ALA A 68 -21.85 31.27 16.12
N ILE A 69 -22.63 30.22 15.82
CA ILE A 69 -22.10 28.86 15.66
C ILE A 69 -21.72 28.48 14.23
N ALA A 70 -22.20 29.20 13.21
CA ALA A 70 -22.00 28.79 11.81
C ALA A 70 -20.52 28.65 11.44
N GLU A 71 -19.73 29.69 11.68
CA GLU A 71 -18.30 29.70 11.35
C GLU A 71 -17.50 28.67 12.18
N PRO A 72 -17.60 28.63 13.52
CA PRO A 72 -16.89 27.62 14.33
C PRO A 72 -17.24 26.18 13.96
N VAL A 73 -18.51 25.91 13.62
CA VAL A 73 -18.94 24.57 13.19
C VAL A 73 -18.36 24.23 11.82
N GLN A 74 -18.38 25.16 10.87
CA GLN A 74 -17.79 24.94 9.54
C GLN A 74 -16.30 24.68 9.63
N ASP A 75 -15.57 25.42 10.46
CA ASP A 75 -14.14 25.22 10.66
C ASP A 75 -13.84 23.89 11.34
N THR A 76 -14.65 23.51 12.33
CA THR A 76 -14.56 22.20 12.97
C THR A 76 -14.83 21.07 11.95
N ALA A 77 -15.82 21.23 11.06
CA ALA A 77 -16.12 20.29 10.01
C ALA A 77 -14.97 20.15 8.99
N LYS A 78 -14.36 21.26 8.57
CA LYS A 78 -13.18 21.25 7.69
C LYS A 78 -11.98 20.58 8.35
N LEU A 79 -11.72 20.90 9.62
CA LEU A 79 -10.67 20.26 10.41
C LEU A 79 -10.86 18.75 10.42
N PHE A 80 -12.09 18.30 10.66
CA PHE A 80 -12.42 16.89 10.68
C PHE A 80 -12.26 16.21 9.31
N ALA A 81 -12.74 16.81 8.23
CA ALA A 81 -12.54 16.27 6.88
C ALA A 81 -11.04 16.11 6.55
N ASN A 82 -10.22 17.11 6.89
CA ASN A 82 -8.78 17.05 6.67
C ASN A 82 -8.11 15.94 7.50
N MET A 83 -8.53 15.77 8.75
CA MET A 83 -8.02 14.70 9.61
C MET A 83 -8.41 13.31 9.10
N GLU A 84 -9.64 13.12 8.64
CA GLU A 84 -10.08 11.85 8.04
C GLU A 84 -9.26 11.52 6.78
N GLN A 85 -9.07 12.50 5.90
CA GLN A 85 -8.24 12.33 4.71
C GLN A 85 -6.80 11.96 5.08
N PHE A 86 -6.19 12.70 6.02
CA PHE A 86 -4.84 12.40 6.50
C PHE A 86 -4.73 11.00 7.09
N LEU A 87 -5.71 10.55 7.89
CA LEU A 87 -5.70 9.20 8.46
C LEU A 87 -5.81 8.12 7.38
N LYS A 88 -6.66 8.32 6.36
CA LYS A 88 -6.78 7.40 5.22
C LYS A 88 -5.48 7.32 4.41
N GLU A 89 -4.91 8.46 4.06
CA GLU A 89 -3.64 8.53 3.31
C GLU A 89 -2.47 7.91 4.10
N LYS A 90 -2.42 8.16 5.41
CA LYS A 90 -1.42 7.56 6.31
C LYS A 90 -1.54 6.03 6.36
N GLU A 91 -2.75 5.49 6.46
CA GLU A 91 -2.94 4.04 6.48
C GLU A 91 -2.58 3.42 5.12
N GLN A 92 -2.97 4.06 4.02
CA GLN A 92 -2.57 3.63 2.68
C GLN A 92 -1.05 3.62 2.51
N ALA A 93 -0.35 4.67 2.98
CA ALA A 93 1.11 4.75 2.95
C ALA A 93 1.79 3.67 3.81
N LYS A 94 1.18 3.31 4.95
CA LYS A 94 1.68 2.22 5.81
C LYS A 94 1.52 0.86 5.11
N VAL A 95 0.36 0.61 4.51
CA VAL A 95 0.08 -0.62 3.76
C VAL A 95 1.01 -0.74 2.56
N SER A 96 1.20 0.32 1.78
CA SER A 96 2.14 0.32 0.64
C SER A 96 3.58 0.09 1.09
N SER A 97 4.01 0.72 2.20
CA SER A 97 5.36 0.51 2.76
C SER A 97 5.57 -0.94 3.21
N GLN A 98 4.56 -1.55 3.82
CA GLN A 98 4.64 -2.94 4.27
C GLN A 98 4.64 -3.92 3.09
N MET A 99 3.79 -3.68 2.08
CA MET A 99 3.80 -4.48 0.84
C MET A 99 5.12 -4.38 0.09
N GLU A 100 5.75 -3.20 0.00
CA GLU A 100 7.06 -3.08 -0.66
C GLU A 100 8.16 -3.83 0.10
N LYS A 101 8.16 -3.77 1.44
CA LYS A 101 9.08 -4.57 2.26
C LYS A 101 8.89 -6.07 2.04
N ASP A 102 7.65 -6.55 2.02
CA ASP A 102 7.35 -7.96 1.78
C ASP A 102 7.71 -8.39 0.34
N ASN A 103 7.52 -7.52 -0.64
CA ASN A 103 7.90 -7.78 -2.03
C ASN A 103 9.42 -7.84 -2.21
N ILE A 104 10.18 -6.96 -1.55
CA ILE A 104 11.65 -7.01 -1.54
C ILE A 104 12.12 -8.32 -0.91
N LEU A 105 11.58 -8.70 0.25
CA LEU A 105 11.95 -9.96 0.92
C LEU A 105 11.61 -11.20 0.08
N LYS A 106 10.51 -11.19 -0.68
CA LYS A 106 10.17 -12.27 -1.61
C LYS A 106 11.13 -12.32 -2.79
N ARG A 107 11.40 -11.18 -3.44
CA ARG A 107 12.38 -11.09 -4.54
C ARG A 107 13.77 -11.55 -4.12
N ASP A 108 14.23 -11.16 -2.93
CA ASP A 108 15.55 -11.55 -2.43
C ASP A 108 15.63 -13.06 -2.11
N LYS A 109 14.56 -13.65 -1.58
CA LYS A 109 14.46 -15.11 -1.37
C LYS A 109 14.45 -15.87 -2.69
N GLU A 110 13.67 -15.42 -3.67
CA GLU A 110 13.58 -16.03 -5.00
C GLU A 110 14.93 -15.95 -5.74
N LYS A 111 15.63 -14.82 -5.68
CA LYS A 111 16.98 -14.67 -6.23
C LYS A 111 17.98 -15.61 -5.55
N SER A 112 17.95 -15.71 -4.21
CA SER A 112 18.86 -16.59 -3.47
C SER A 112 18.63 -18.07 -3.78
N GLU A 113 17.37 -18.50 -3.92
CA GLU A 113 17.04 -19.88 -4.27
C GLU A 113 17.45 -20.22 -5.71
N LEU A 114 17.19 -19.29 -6.64
CA LEU A 114 17.60 -19.43 -8.04
C LEU A 114 19.14 -19.56 -8.16
N GLN A 115 19.89 -18.73 -7.44
CA GLN A 115 21.36 -18.81 -7.40
C GLN A 115 21.86 -20.16 -6.87
N LYS A 116 21.30 -20.67 -5.77
CA LYS A 116 21.69 -21.99 -5.22
C LYS A 116 21.42 -23.14 -6.19
N GLN A 117 20.30 -23.09 -6.91
CA GLN A 117 19.97 -24.10 -7.92
C GLN A 117 20.94 -24.06 -9.09
N TYR A 118 21.32 -22.85 -9.54
CA TYR A 118 22.33 -22.66 -10.57
C TYR A 118 23.68 -23.26 -10.15
N GLU A 119 24.19 -22.90 -8.97
CA GLU A 119 25.46 -23.40 -8.45
C GLU A 119 25.47 -24.93 -8.29
N SER A 120 24.37 -25.50 -7.79
CA SER A 120 24.23 -26.96 -7.65
C SER A 120 24.26 -27.69 -8.99
N ALA A 121 23.57 -27.14 -10.00
CA ALA A 121 23.51 -27.73 -11.34
C ALA A 121 24.85 -27.61 -12.09
N MET A 122 25.52 -26.47 -11.97
CA MET A 122 26.87 -26.27 -12.53
C MET A 122 27.89 -27.21 -11.91
N LYS A 123 27.87 -27.37 -10.58
CA LYS A 123 28.75 -28.31 -9.88
C LYS A 123 28.52 -29.76 -10.32
N LYS A 124 27.27 -30.18 -10.51
CA LYS A 124 26.93 -31.51 -11.03
C LYS A 124 27.42 -31.69 -12.47
N ALA A 125 27.36 -30.66 -13.30
CA ALA A 125 27.89 -30.71 -14.66
C ALA A 125 29.43 -30.86 -14.64
N GLU A 126 30.14 -30.16 -13.76
CA GLU A 126 31.59 -30.31 -13.55
C GLU A 126 31.98 -31.72 -13.05
N GLU A 127 31.25 -32.28 -12.09
CA GLU A 127 31.47 -33.64 -11.60
C GLU A 127 31.30 -34.69 -12.71
N LEU A 128 30.31 -34.52 -13.60
CA LEU A 128 30.10 -35.40 -14.75
C LEU A 128 31.16 -35.21 -15.84
N GLU A 129 31.66 -33.98 -16.02
CA GLU A 129 32.77 -33.70 -16.93
C GLU A 129 34.06 -34.39 -16.46
N THR A 130 34.41 -34.26 -15.18
CA THR A 130 35.60 -34.92 -14.59
C THR A 130 35.49 -36.45 -14.60
N ALA A 131 34.27 -37.00 -14.56
CA ALA A 131 34.00 -38.42 -14.77
C ALA A 131 34.02 -38.86 -16.25
N GLY A 132 34.30 -37.94 -17.19
CA GLY A 132 34.38 -38.21 -18.63
C GLY A 132 33.03 -38.35 -19.33
N LYS A 133 31.92 -38.02 -18.65
CA LYS A 133 30.55 -38.15 -19.18
C LYS A 133 30.04 -36.81 -19.74
N PHE A 134 30.68 -36.34 -20.81
CA PHE A 134 30.40 -35.01 -21.39
C PHE A 134 28.93 -34.81 -21.81
N LYS A 135 28.28 -35.83 -22.39
CA LYS A 135 26.86 -35.77 -22.80
C LYS A 135 25.90 -35.61 -21.62
N GLU A 136 26.16 -36.33 -20.53
CA GLU A 136 25.37 -36.20 -19.30
C GLU A 136 25.63 -34.85 -18.61
N ALA A 137 26.88 -34.38 -18.61
CA ALA A 137 27.26 -33.06 -18.09
C ALA A 137 26.52 -31.93 -18.79
N TRP A 138 26.46 -31.94 -20.13
CA TRP A 138 25.76 -30.93 -20.93
C TRP A 138 24.26 -30.87 -20.63
N MET A 139 23.62 -32.03 -20.42
CA MET A 139 22.20 -32.09 -20.04
C MET A 139 21.94 -31.55 -18.63
N LYS A 140 22.93 -31.56 -17.74
CA LYS A 140 22.82 -31.02 -16.38
C LYS A 140 23.13 -29.52 -16.30
N VAL A 141 23.74 -28.93 -17.33
CA VAL A 141 23.94 -27.48 -17.39
C VAL A 141 22.57 -26.79 -17.52
N PRO A 142 22.25 -25.83 -16.62
CA PRO A 142 21.00 -25.09 -16.65
C PRO A 142 20.69 -24.42 -18.00
N GLN A 143 19.42 -24.11 -18.24
CA GLN A 143 19.01 -23.35 -19.44
C GLN A 143 19.23 -21.86 -19.23
N ALA A 144 19.82 -21.20 -20.22
CA ALA A 144 20.20 -19.80 -20.14
C ALA A 144 18.99 -18.86 -19.98
N ASP A 145 17.81 -19.29 -20.45
CA ASP A 145 16.54 -18.55 -20.32
C ASP A 145 16.03 -18.46 -18.87
N LEU A 146 16.40 -19.43 -18.03
CA LEU A 146 16.02 -19.45 -16.61
C LEU A 146 16.98 -18.63 -15.73
N TYR A 147 18.16 -18.28 -16.26
CA TYR A 147 19.25 -17.62 -15.53
C TYR A 147 19.85 -16.49 -16.37
N PRO A 148 19.12 -15.39 -16.57
CA PRO A 148 19.56 -14.28 -17.43
C PRO A 148 20.89 -13.65 -16.96
N GLU A 149 21.19 -13.65 -15.65
CA GLU A 149 22.44 -13.14 -15.08
C GLU A 149 23.66 -14.04 -15.40
N TYR A 150 23.45 -15.32 -15.68
CA TYR A 150 24.50 -16.30 -15.97
C TYR A 150 24.49 -16.81 -17.42
N LYS A 151 23.71 -16.15 -18.29
CA LYS A 151 23.45 -16.58 -19.66
C LYS A 151 24.73 -16.85 -20.45
N ASP A 152 25.68 -15.92 -20.41
CA ASP A 152 26.93 -16.03 -21.16
C ASP A 152 27.81 -17.19 -20.66
N ILE A 153 27.85 -17.38 -19.33
CA ILE A 153 28.60 -18.48 -18.70
C ILE A 153 27.98 -19.83 -19.06
N ILE A 154 26.66 -19.93 -19.03
CA ILE A 154 25.92 -21.15 -19.43
C ILE A 154 26.18 -21.48 -20.90
N HIS A 155 26.16 -20.49 -21.79
CA HIS A 155 26.42 -20.70 -23.21
C HIS A 155 27.86 -21.15 -23.47
N ALA A 156 28.84 -20.48 -22.86
CA ALA A 156 30.25 -20.87 -22.96
C ALA A 156 30.45 -22.31 -22.46
N ARG A 157 29.88 -22.66 -21.31
CA ARG A 157 29.99 -24.01 -20.74
C ARG A 157 29.36 -25.09 -21.61
N LYS A 158 28.22 -24.79 -22.22
CA LYS A 158 27.55 -25.71 -23.16
C LYS A 158 28.35 -25.89 -24.44
N ALA A 159 29.00 -24.85 -24.95
CA ALA A 159 29.87 -24.92 -26.11
C ALA A 159 31.10 -25.80 -25.82
N GLU A 160 31.80 -25.53 -24.71
CA GLU A 160 32.97 -26.32 -24.28
C GLU A 160 32.67 -27.81 -24.10
N LEU A 161 31.52 -28.15 -23.52
CA LEU A 161 31.12 -29.55 -23.35
C LEU A 161 30.72 -30.20 -24.67
N SER A 162 30.11 -29.44 -25.60
CA SER A 162 29.73 -29.92 -26.93
C SER A 162 30.94 -30.17 -27.82
N ASP A 163 32.00 -29.37 -27.71
CA ASP A 163 33.25 -29.58 -28.47
C ASP A 163 33.98 -30.87 -28.07
N LYS A 164 33.73 -31.37 -26.85
CA LYS A 164 34.25 -32.65 -26.35
C LYS A 164 33.36 -33.84 -26.71
N PHE A 165 32.25 -33.62 -27.40
CA PHE A 165 31.47 -34.74 -27.93
C PHE A 165 32.26 -35.38 -29.07
N PRO A 166 32.29 -36.72 -29.15
CA PRO A 166 32.81 -37.35 -30.35
C PRO A 166 32.03 -36.79 -31.54
N VAL A 167 32.75 -36.21 -32.51
CA VAL A 167 32.20 -35.95 -33.84
C VAL A 167 31.58 -37.26 -34.29
N ASP A 168 30.29 -37.26 -34.58
CA ASP A 168 29.63 -38.39 -35.24
C ASP A 168 30.32 -38.56 -36.61
N LEU A 169 31.37 -39.40 -36.62
CA LEU A 169 32.11 -39.87 -37.80
C LEU A 169 31.23 -40.73 -38.73
N PHE A 170 29.91 -40.75 -38.51
CA PHE A 170 28.91 -41.47 -39.29
C PHE A 170 27.87 -40.56 -39.96
N ASN A 171 27.99 -39.24 -39.85
CA ASN A 171 27.11 -38.33 -40.57
C ASN A 171 27.93 -37.27 -41.31
N ASP A 172 28.64 -37.74 -42.33
CA ASP A 172 29.24 -36.89 -43.36
C ASP A 172 28.15 -36.49 -44.38
N PRO A 173 27.85 -35.20 -44.60
CA PRO A 173 26.96 -34.79 -45.69
C PRO A 173 27.65 -34.81 -47.07
N ASN A 174 28.89 -35.30 -47.19
CA ASN A 174 29.61 -35.42 -48.46
C ASN A 174 29.95 -36.86 -48.86
N THR A 175 28.92 -37.72 -48.97
CA THR A 175 29.02 -38.92 -49.82
C THR A 175 27.87 -38.97 -50.82
N ASP A 176 27.82 -37.97 -51.68
CA ASP A 176 27.34 -38.17 -53.05
C ASP A 176 28.53 -38.71 -53.86
N GLU A 177 28.69 -40.04 -53.91
CA GLU A 177 29.49 -40.69 -54.95
C GLU A 177 28.69 -40.74 -56.25
N PRO A 178 29.24 -40.28 -57.39
CA PRO A 178 28.70 -40.61 -58.69
C PRO A 178 29.24 -41.98 -59.17
N CYS A 179 28.29 -42.81 -59.63
CA CYS A 179 28.41 -44.01 -60.46
C CYS A 179 28.79 -45.35 -59.78
#